data_AF-A0A1V9ZD63-F1
#
_entry.id   AF-A0A1V9ZD63-F1
#
_cell.length_a   1.000
_cell.length_b   1.000
_cell.length_c   1.000
_cell.angle_alpha   90.00
_cell.angle_beta   90.00
_cell.angle_gamma   90.00
#
_symmetry.space_group_name_H-M   'P 1'
#
loop_
_entity.id
_entity.type
_entity.pdbx_description
1 polymer ?
#
loop_
_entity_poly.entity_id
_entity_poly.type
_entity_poly.pdbx_seq_one_letter_code
_entity_poly.pdbx_strand_id
1 'polypeptide(L)'
;MVTVGSIPMLLELATSIFFPFFIIVYLRNARHACIKYRLPRRTAVPMVLLTFYSICTPVITVFGQSWPGIGSYFLHFILIPFALVLFLVTEAMIVVLFQITELLMLPQTSTPRKVRRLTFYRWMLHPPVQLVLSMIVIMVLISPFLSIDINSLMLPDATAINIPEFEHAVDVLSIEIALLLLIILWLSWYISHVVDNFGLRHSYQQSFRGLLLVLILVALMRLVALYTNSTIPEDLHLPRFFSTLGAQFLVYFHIYLPVRSMQTSGQLITRRPRSSSRVHPNNLEEQKAILEKFLSQDHFFKSFLTFARHEYSIEPLLAFKALLQYNAGDRTVDDAIQLTQLCMVPHCELESEVGKKLWPIYNDKLNASRNSKAYKAPINFFHTFQQALLTWIVKEMLSNYAQHPLGVEYAAFARKEKSMDRLDIVLACVEDVDDS
;
A
#
# COMPACT_ATOMS: atom_id res chain seq x y z
N MET A 1 16.90 -6.89 40.27
CA MET A 1 15.95 -7.78 40.99
C MET A 1 14.56 -7.47 40.46
N VAL A 2 13.74 -8.48 40.14
CA VAL A 2 12.37 -8.24 39.66
C VAL A 2 11.54 -7.73 40.85
N THR A 3 11.04 -6.50 40.75
CA THR A 3 10.19 -5.87 41.77
C THR A 3 8.71 -5.98 41.38
N VAL A 4 7.80 -5.70 42.32
CA VAL A 4 6.35 -5.62 42.03
C VAL A 4 6.06 -4.56 40.94
N GLY A 5 6.84 -3.47 40.89
CA GLY A 5 6.78 -2.45 39.84
C GLY A 5 7.20 -2.93 38.45
N SER A 6 7.87 -4.08 38.34
CA SER A 6 8.28 -4.68 37.05
C SER A 6 7.17 -5.49 36.36
N ILE A 7 6.06 -5.77 37.05
CA ILE A 7 4.98 -6.64 36.54
C ILE A 7 4.37 -6.10 35.23
N PRO A 8 4.04 -4.80 35.07
CA PRO A 8 3.48 -4.28 33.83
C PRO A 8 4.41 -4.50 32.62
N MET A 9 5.70 -4.26 32.81
CA MET A 9 6.73 -4.46 31.78
C MET A 9 6.88 -5.94 31.37
N LEU A 10 6.79 -6.86 32.32
CA LEU A 10 6.85 -8.29 32.02
C LEU A 10 5.63 -8.77 31.23
N LEU A 11 4.44 -8.22 31.51
CA LEU A 11 3.23 -8.50 30.75
C LEU A 11 3.37 -8.02 29.30
N GLU A 12 3.90 -6.81 29.10
CA GLU A 12 4.17 -6.29 27.76
C GLU A 12 5.23 -7.08 27.01
N LEU A 13 6.28 -7.53 27.71
CA LEU A 13 7.29 -8.39 27.10
C LEU A 13 6.64 -9.69 26.59
N ALA A 14 5.78 -10.31 27.39
CA ALA A 14 5.07 -11.52 27.01
C ALA A 14 4.17 -11.31 25.79
N THR A 15 3.49 -10.16 25.66
CA THR A 15 2.68 -9.85 24.47
C THR A 15 3.54 -9.56 23.25
N SER A 16 4.64 -8.80 23.41
CA SER A 16 5.54 -8.40 22.32
C SER A 16 6.21 -9.58 21.62
N ILE A 17 6.52 -10.68 22.33
CA ILE A 17 7.18 -11.87 21.77
C ILE A 17 6.36 -12.54 20.66
N PHE A 18 5.03 -12.33 20.62
CA PHE A 18 4.17 -12.89 19.57
C PHE A 18 4.16 -12.08 18.27
N PHE A 19 4.56 -10.80 18.28
CA PHE A 19 4.51 -9.94 17.09
C PHE A 19 5.38 -10.40 15.91
N PRO A 20 6.62 -10.90 16.10
CA PRO A 20 7.43 -11.41 14.99
C PRO A 20 6.71 -12.51 14.19
N PHE A 21 5.97 -13.39 14.88
CA PHE A 21 5.19 -14.44 14.23
C PHE A 21 4.08 -13.85 13.33
N PHE A 22 3.34 -12.86 13.83
CA PHE A 22 2.31 -12.18 13.03
C PHE A 22 2.88 -11.44 11.83
N ILE A 23 4.06 -10.83 11.96
CA ILE A 23 4.74 -10.16 10.83
C ILE A 23 5.13 -11.19 9.75
N ILE A 24 5.63 -12.37 10.13
CA ILE A 24 5.97 -13.44 9.17
C ILE A 24 4.71 -13.90 8.43
N VAL A 25 3.61 -14.15 9.14
CA VAL A 25 2.33 -14.54 8.54
C VAL A 25 1.81 -13.43 7.61
N TYR A 26 1.92 -12.17 8.00
CA TYR A 26 1.52 -11.01 7.21
C TYR A 26 2.31 -10.91 5.89
N LEU A 27 3.64 -11.05 5.96
CA LEU A 27 4.51 -11.00 4.77
C LEU A 27 4.31 -12.18 3.83
N ARG A 28 4.12 -13.39 4.38
CA ARG A 28 3.84 -14.60 3.57
C ARG A 28 2.53 -14.46 2.79
N ASN A 29 1.55 -13.75 3.35
CA ASN A 29 0.24 -13.52 2.74
C ASN A 29 0.10 -12.12 2.12
N ALA A 30 1.21 -11.48 1.75
CA ALA A 30 1.23 -10.14 1.16
C ALA A 30 0.35 -9.96 -0.09
N ARG A 31 0.02 -11.05 -0.79
CA ARG A 31 -0.84 -11.02 -1.99
C ARG A 31 -2.34 -11.04 -1.69
N HIS A 32 -2.75 -11.32 -0.44
CA HIS A 32 -4.15 -11.37 -0.07
C HIS A 32 -4.78 -9.97 -0.14
N ALA A 33 -6.03 -9.84 -0.62
CA ALA A 33 -6.67 -8.55 -0.85
C ALA A 33 -6.70 -7.63 0.39
N CYS A 34 -6.96 -8.19 1.59
CA CYS A 34 -6.94 -7.43 2.85
C CYS A 34 -5.57 -6.83 3.22
N ILE A 35 -4.49 -7.34 2.64
CA ILE A 35 -3.10 -7.00 2.98
C ILE A 35 -2.40 -6.25 1.84
N LYS A 36 -2.65 -6.63 0.58
CA LYS A 36 -2.02 -6.10 -0.65
C LYS A 36 -2.05 -4.56 -0.70
N TYR A 37 -3.20 -3.95 -0.40
CA TYR A 37 -3.40 -2.50 -0.49
C TYR A 37 -2.74 -1.70 0.63
N ARG A 38 -2.22 -2.39 1.66
CA ARG A 38 -1.47 -1.77 2.76
C ARG A 38 0.03 -1.66 2.46
N LEU A 39 0.47 -1.90 1.22
CA LEU A 39 1.89 -1.96 0.84
C LEU A 39 2.70 -2.82 1.82
N PRO A 40 2.41 -4.13 1.93
CA PRO A 40 2.79 -4.95 3.08
C PRO A 40 4.29 -4.99 3.37
N ARG A 41 5.13 -4.97 2.33
CA ARG A 41 6.58 -4.92 2.51
C ARG A 41 7.05 -3.62 3.14
N ARG A 42 6.43 -2.49 2.76
CA ARG A 42 6.79 -1.16 3.29
C ARG A 42 6.25 -0.96 4.70
N THR A 43 5.01 -1.39 4.95
CA THR A 43 4.41 -1.35 6.30
C THR A 43 5.10 -2.29 7.27
N ALA A 44 5.63 -3.43 6.82
CA ALA A 44 6.34 -4.36 7.70
C ALA A 44 7.64 -3.77 8.29
N VAL A 45 8.37 -2.93 7.55
CA VAL A 45 9.65 -2.36 8.02
C VAL A 45 9.49 -1.56 9.33
N PRO A 46 8.66 -0.50 9.40
CA PRO A 46 8.47 0.23 10.66
C PRO A 46 7.88 -0.68 11.76
N MET A 47 7.04 -1.66 11.41
CA MET A 47 6.46 -2.58 12.39
C MET A 47 7.49 -3.55 12.98
N VAL A 48 8.49 -3.98 12.23
CA VAL A 48 9.63 -4.75 12.73
C VAL A 48 10.44 -3.92 13.72
N LEU A 49 10.69 -2.65 13.41
CA LEU A 49 11.42 -1.75 14.29
C LEU A 49 10.66 -1.46 15.59
N LEU A 50 9.34 -1.24 15.50
CA LEU A 50 8.46 -1.08 16.67
C LEU A 50 8.34 -2.38 17.49
N THR A 51 8.38 -3.54 16.83
CA THR A 51 8.44 -4.84 17.51
C THR A 51 9.77 -5.00 18.26
N PHE A 52 10.88 -4.62 17.63
CA PHE A 52 12.19 -4.63 18.28
C PHE A 52 12.21 -3.69 19.50
N TYR A 53 11.70 -2.46 19.35
CA TYR A 53 11.54 -1.50 20.45
C TYR A 53 10.69 -2.08 21.61
N SER A 54 9.53 -2.64 21.30
CA SER A 54 8.59 -3.19 22.30
C SER A 54 9.08 -4.48 23.00
N ILE A 55 10.09 -5.17 22.45
CA ILE A 55 10.77 -6.28 23.12
C ILE A 55 11.95 -5.77 23.95
N CYS A 56 12.79 -4.90 23.38
CA CYS A 56 14.03 -4.45 24.02
C CYS A 56 13.79 -3.52 25.21
N THR A 57 12.80 -2.61 25.13
CA THR A 57 12.54 -1.63 26.20
C THR A 57 12.14 -2.28 27.53
N PRO A 58 11.21 -3.26 27.57
CA PRO A 58 10.93 -3.99 28.81
C PRO A 58 12.13 -4.78 29.32
N VAL A 59 12.92 -5.41 28.43
CA VAL A 59 14.12 -6.18 28.81
C VAL A 59 15.15 -5.29 29.49
N ILE A 60 15.45 -4.13 28.91
CA ILE A 60 16.41 -3.17 29.48
C ILE A 60 15.88 -2.60 30.79
N THR A 61 14.60 -2.28 30.87
CA THR A 61 14.01 -1.69 32.09
C THR A 61 14.04 -2.66 33.27
N VAL A 62 13.74 -3.95 33.04
CA VAL A 62 13.64 -4.95 34.13
C VAL A 62 14.99 -5.59 34.46
N PHE A 63 15.80 -5.92 33.44
CA PHE A 63 17.04 -6.68 33.60
C PHE A 63 18.31 -5.86 33.36
N GLY A 64 18.20 -4.73 32.65
CA GLY A 64 19.32 -3.92 32.18
C GLY A 64 19.65 -2.70 33.05
N GLN A 65 19.22 -2.65 34.32
CA GLN A 65 19.49 -1.52 35.22
C GLN A 65 20.99 -1.21 35.37
N SER A 66 21.85 -2.24 35.26
CA SER A 66 23.32 -2.12 35.30
C SER A 66 23.97 -1.98 33.92
N TRP A 67 23.20 -2.04 32.84
CA TRP A 67 23.73 -1.91 31.49
C TRP A 67 23.99 -0.44 31.16
N PRO A 68 24.90 -0.15 30.21
CA PRO A 68 25.11 1.21 29.73
C PRO A 68 23.83 1.82 29.15
N GLY A 69 23.55 3.08 29.51
CA GLY A 69 22.36 3.83 29.06
C GLY A 69 22.28 4.03 27.55
N ILE A 70 23.39 3.86 26.81
CA ILE A 70 23.44 3.97 25.34
C ILE A 70 22.39 3.13 24.61
N GLY A 71 22.06 1.93 25.13
CA GLY A 71 21.06 1.06 24.52
C GLY A 71 19.65 1.65 24.63
N SER A 72 19.29 2.12 25.83
CA SER A 72 18.02 2.81 26.09
C SER A 72 17.92 4.10 25.28
N TYR A 73 19.01 4.86 25.21
CA TYR A 73 19.11 6.09 24.43
C TYR A 73 18.85 5.85 22.93
N PHE A 74 19.56 4.89 22.34
CA PHE A 74 19.37 4.54 20.93
C PHE A 74 17.94 4.11 20.62
N LEU A 75 17.34 3.28 21.49
CA LEU A 75 15.97 2.81 21.30
C LEU A 75 14.94 3.95 21.33
N HIS A 76 15.08 4.92 22.24
CA HIS A 76 14.09 5.98 22.40
C HIS A 76 14.28 7.11 21.39
N PHE A 77 15.51 7.59 21.22
CA PHE A 77 15.77 8.84 20.48
C PHE A 77 16.15 8.62 19.02
N ILE A 78 16.57 7.42 18.63
CA ILE A 78 16.96 7.12 17.25
C ILE A 78 15.94 6.18 16.61
N LEU A 79 15.65 5.04 17.25
CA LEU A 79 14.80 4.00 16.66
C LEU A 79 13.33 4.42 16.52
N ILE A 80 12.73 5.08 17.54
CA ILE A 80 11.32 5.51 17.47
C ILE A 80 11.11 6.55 16.37
N PRO A 81 11.84 7.69 16.32
CA PRO A 81 11.66 8.67 15.24
C PRO A 81 11.86 8.05 13.86
N PHE A 82 12.88 7.19 13.72
CA PHE A 82 13.12 6.48 12.47
C PHE A 82 11.94 5.59 12.06
N ALA A 83 11.39 4.80 12.99
CA ALA A 83 10.23 3.96 12.72
C ALA A 83 8.97 4.78 12.37
N LEU A 84 8.73 5.90 13.06
CA LEU A 84 7.59 6.78 12.81
C LEU A 84 7.68 7.51 11.48
N VAL A 85 8.87 7.97 11.06
CA VAL A 85 9.05 8.58 9.74
C VAL A 85 8.81 7.56 8.63
N LEU A 86 9.34 6.34 8.76
CA LEU A 86 9.07 5.27 7.78
C LEU A 86 7.57 4.92 7.71
N PHE A 87 6.89 4.94 8.85
CA PHE A 87 5.44 4.76 8.91
C PHE A 87 4.70 5.90 8.22
N LEU A 88 5.04 7.16 8.51
CA LEU A 88 4.46 8.36 7.89
C LEU A 88 4.63 8.33 6.36
N VAL A 89 5.83 7.99 5.87
CA VAL A 89 6.11 7.89 4.43
C VAL A 89 5.26 6.79 3.78
N THR A 90 5.09 5.65 4.47
CA THR A 90 4.25 4.57 3.99
C THR A 90 2.78 4.98 3.92
N GLU A 91 2.28 5.72 4.90
CA GLU A 91 0.93 6.28 4.88
C GLU A 91 0.74 7.32 3.78
N ALA A 92 1.69 8.25 3.64
CA ALA A 92 1.69 9.25 2.57
C ALA A 92 1.61 8.59 1.19
N MET A 93 2.33 7.49 0.98
CA MET A 93 2.23 6.72 -0.26
C MET A 93 0.85 6.14 -0.50
N ILE A 94 0.22 5.58 0.54
CA ILE A 94 -1.13 5.02 0.44
C ILE A 94 -2.09 6.14 0.06
N VAL A 95 -1.98 7.32 0.67
CA VAL A 95 -2.81 8.49 0.34
C VAL A 95 -2.56 8.97 -1.09
N VAL A 96 -1.30 9.02 -1.53
CA VAL A 96 -0.97 9.44 -2.91
C VAL A 96 -1.49 8.45 -3.94
N LEU A 97 -1.30 7.14 -3.71
CA LEU A 97 -1.86 6.09 -4.57
C LEU A 97 -3.38 6.22 -4.65
N PHE A 98 -4.00 6.48 -3.51
CA PHE A 98 -5.42 6.69 -3.39
C PHE A 98 -5.91 7.91 -4.23
N GLN A 99 -5.26 9.06 -4.08
CA GLN A 99 -5.56 10.28 -4.83
C GLN A 99 -5.34 10.13 -6.34
N ILE A 100 -4.32 9.38 -6.76
CA ILE A 100 -4.11 9.04 -8.17
C ILE A 100 -5.32 8.29 -8.72
N THR A 101 -5.79 7.28 -8.00
CA THR A 101 -6.94 6.49 -8.47
C THR A 101 -8.25 7.27 -8.52
N GLU A 102 -8.48 8.21 -7.61
CA GLU A 102 -9.64 9.11 -7.72
C GLU A 102 -9.52 10.07 -8.89
N LEU A 103 -8.35 10.65 -9.13
CA LEU A 103 -8.13 11.54 -10.26
C LEU A 103 -8.33 10.84 -11.60
N LEU A 104 -7.95 9.56 -11.71
CA LEU A 104 -8.16 8.75 -12.92
C LEU A 104 -9.63 8.39 -13.16
N MET A 105 -10.47 8.39 -12.12
CA MET A 105 -11.89 8.03 -12.19
C MET A 105 -12.80 9.20 -12.62
N LEU A 106 -12.32 10.44 -12.56
CA LEU A 106 -13.11 11.62 -12.95
C LEU A 106 -13.35 11.63 -14.46
N PRO A 107 -14.62 11.62 -14.94
CA PRO A 107 -14.92 11.63 -16.36
C PRO A 107 -14.54 12.97 -17.02
N GLN A 108 -13.82 12.84 -18.13
CA GLN A 108 -13.66 13.78 -19.24
C GLN A 108 -12.90 15.11 -19.05
N THR A 109 -12.05 15.35 -20.05
CA THR A 109 -11.07 16.42 -20.27
C THR A 109 -9.80 16.32 -19.42
N SER A 110 -8.73 15.85 -20.06
CA SER A 110 -7.35 15.90 -19.58
C SER A 110 -6.89 17.35 -19.49
N THR A 111 -7.28 18.05 -18.42
CA THR A 111 -6.80 19.42 -18.21
C THR A 111 -5.31 19.40 -17.88
N PRO A 112 -4.51 20.38 -18.33
CA PRO A 112 -3.07 20.43 -18.05
C PRO A 112 -2.78 20.49 -16.53
N ARG A 113 -3.72 21.03 -15.74
CA ARG A 113 -3.66 21.01 -14.27
C ARG A 113 -3.78 19.59 -13.70
N LYS A 114 -4.66 18.76 -14.25
CA LYS A 114 -4.83 17.35 -13.85
C LYS A 114 -3.56 16.55 -14.14
N VAL A 115 -3.01 16.69 -15.35
CA VAL A 115 -1.76 16.01 -15.74
C VAL A 115 -0.61 16.43 -14.83
N ARG A 116 -0.41 17.73 -14.60
CA ARG A 116 0.65 18.23 -13.70
C ARG A 116 0.52 17.68 -12.27
N ARG A 117 -0.71 17.62 -11.74
CA ARG A 117 -0.99 17.05 -10.41
C ARG A 117 -0.70 15.55 -10.36
N LEU A 118 -1.08 14.81 -11.40
CA LEU A 118 -0.79 13.38 -11.53
C LEU A 118 0.71 13.09 -11.64
N THR A 119 1.43 13.86 -12.47
CA THR A 119 2.89 13.77 -12.59
C THR A 119 3.57 14.05 -11.25
N PHE A 120 3.12 15.08 -10.53
CA PHE A 120 3.63 15.38 -9.19
C PHE A 120 3.41 14.24 -8.20
N TYR A 121 2.21 13.64 -8.18
CA TYR A 121 1.92 12.49 -7.32
C TYR A 121 2.75 11.25 -7.68
N ARG A 122 2.97 10.97 -8.96
CA ARG A 122 3.85 9.88 -9.37
C ARG A 122 5.32 10.13 -9.05
N TRP A 123 5.77 11.38 -9.16
CA TRP A 123 7.10 11.78 -8.71
C TRP A 123 7.28 11.54 -7.20
N MET A 124 6.26 11.85 -6.39
CA MET A 124 6.25 11.55 -4.95
C MET A 124 6.24 10.05 -4.64
N LEU A 125 5.73 9.21 -5.55
CA LEU A 125 5.80 7.74 -5.45
C LEU A 125 7.17 7.15 -5.81
N HIS A 126 8.09 7.95 -6.36
CA HIS A 126 9.38 7.46 -6.82
C HIS A 126 10.29 7.09 -5.63
N PRO A 127 10.81 5.83 -5.55
CA PRO A 127 11.57 5.36 -4.40
C PRO A 127 12.76 6.24 -3.94
N PRO A 128 13.63 6.77 -4.83
CA PRO A 128 14.74 7.60 -4.37
C PRO A 128 14.27 8.95 -3.81
N VAL A 129 13.19 9.53 -4.33
CA VAL A 129 12.63 10.80 -3.80
C VAL A 129 12.14 10.57 -2.37
N GLN A 130 11.47 9.44 -2.13
CA GLN A 130 10.99 9.05 -0.81
C GLN A 130 12.12 8.81 0.16
N LEU A 131 13.18 8.11 -0.26
CA LEU A 131 14.35 7.87 0.58
C LEU A 131 15.03 9.18 0.95
N VAL A 132 15.28 10.08 -0.01
CA VAL A 132 15.89 11.38 0.25
C VAL A 132 15.04 12.21 1.21
N LEU A 133 13.72 12.30 0.98
CA LEU A 133 12.82 13.04 1.86
C LEU A 133 12.79 12.44 3.27
N SER A 134 12.71 11.11 3.38
CA SER A 134 12.73 10.41 4.67
C SER A 134 14.03 10.70 5.42
N MET A 135 15.18 10.62 4.75
CA MET A 135 16.48 10.89 5.35
C MET A 135 16.60 12.34 5.82
N ILE A 136 16.10 13.32 5.06
CA ILE A 136 16.09 14.72 5.48
C ILE A 136 15.26 14.88 6.75
N VAL A 137 14.04 14.35 6.78
CA VAL A 137 13.15 14.45 7.96
C VAL A 137 13.76 13.74 9.17
N ILE A 138 14.33 12.54 8.99
CA ILE A 138 15.01 11.78 10.04
C ILE A 138 16.20 12.57 10.60
N MET A 139 17.03 13.15 9.73
CA MET A 139 18.18 13.93 10.18
C MET A 139 17.76 15.16 10.99
N VAL A 140 16.67 15.83 10.60
CA VAL A 140 16.12 16.97 11.35
C VAL A 140 15.64 16.53 12.73
N LEU A 141 14.89 15.42 12.82
CA LEU A 141 14.36 14.91 14.09
C LEU A 141 15.44 14.31 15.00
N ILE A 142 16.49 13.70 14.44
CA ILE A 142 17.56 13.11 15.25
C ILE A 142 18.61 14.15 15.67
N SER A 143 18.76 15.25 14.93
CA SER A 143 19.69 16.34 15.23
C SER A 143 19.76 16.77 16.71
N PRO A 144 18.63 17.03 17.42
CA PRO A 144 18.69 17.43 18.83
C PRO A 144 19.28 16.36 19.76
N PHE A 145 19.30 15.09 19.34
CA PHE A 145 19.78 13.96 20.12
C PHE A 145 21.24 13.59 19.80
N LEU A 146 21.91 14.31 18.90
CA LEU A 146 23.32 14.03 18.57
C LEU A 146 24.31 14.80 19.45
N SER A 147 23.83 15.77 20.25
CA SER A 147 24.69 16.67 21.04
C SER A 147 25.02 16.17 22.46
N ILE A 148 24.55 14.99 22.85
CA ILE A 148 24.76 14.45 24.21
C ILE A 148 26.18 13.89 24.37
N ASP A 149 26.80 14.14 25.54
CA ASP A 149 28.14 13.66 25.85
C ASP A 149 28.20 12.12 25.95
N ILE A 150 29.24 11.54 25.37
CA ILE A 150 29.47 10.08 25.35
C ILE A 150 29.66 9.56 26.78
N ASN A 151 30.24 10.36 27.66
CA ASN A 151 30.43 9.98 29.06
C ASN A 151 29.09 9.79 29.79
N SER A 152 28.10 10.63 29.48
CA SER A 152 26.73 10.51 30.00
C SER A 152 26.03 9.25 29.51
N LEU A 153 26.33 8.79 28.28
CA LEU A 153 25.75 7.57 27.69
C LEU A 153 26.35 6.27 28.24
N MET A 154 27.55 6.32 28.81
CA MET A 154 28.22 5.16 29.40
C MET A 154 27.84 4.89 30.86
N LEU A 155 27.11 5.82 31.49
CA LEU A 155 26.56 5.62 32.82
C LEU A 155 25.53 4.46 32.83
N PRO A 156 25.38 3.74 33.96
CA PRO A 156 24.31 2.75 34.12
C PRO A 156 22.93 3.36 33.82
N ASP A 157 22.04 2.61 33.15
CA ASP A 157 20.71 3.10 32.74
C ASP A 157 19.95 3.73 33.92
N ALA A 158 19.98 3.10 35.10
CA ALA A 158 19.33 3.59 36.30
C ALA A 158 19.78 5.01 36.74
N THR A 159 21.00 5.41 36.38
CA THR A 159 21.55 6.74 36.68
C THR A 159 21.43 7.69 35.49
N ALA A 160 21.51 7.18 34.26
CA ALA A 160 21.49 7.98 33.03
C ALA A 160 20.13 8.66 32.80
N ILE A 161 19.03 8.05 33.24
CA ILE A 161 17.67 8.56 33.05
C ILE A 161 17.41 9.85 33.85
N ASN A 162 18.06 9.98 35.00
CA ASN A 162 17.85 11.10 35.93
C ASN A 162 18.72 12.32 35.59
N ILE A 163 19.45 12.27 34.47
CA ILE A 163 20.26 13.39 34.00
C ILE A 163 19.31 14.42 33.36
N PRO A 164 19.43 15.72 33.67
CA PRO A 164 18.55 16.75 33.13
C PRO A 164 18.56 16.80 31.59
N GLU A 165 19.69 16.47 30.96
CA GLU A 165 19.81 16.36 29.50
C GLU A 165 18.89 15.26 28.93
N PHE A 166 18.75 14.14 29.64
CA PHE A 166 17.86 13.05 29.24
C PHE A 166 16.39 13.47 29.37
N GLU A 167 16.01 14.14 30.46
CA GLU A 167 14.65 14.65 30.64
C GLU A 167 14.27 15.66 29.55
N HIS A 168 15.15 16.62 29.25
CA HIS A 168 14.96 17.57 28.15
C HIS A 168 14.83 16.87 26.79
N ALA A 169 15.64 15.83 26.53
CA ALA A 169 15.52 15.05 25.31
C ALA A 169 14.16 14.33 25.21
N VAL A 170 13.63 13.81 26.32
CA VAL A 170 12.29 13.16 26.33
C VAL A 170 11.19 14.19 26.05
N ASP A 171 11.30 15.42 26.54
CA ASP A 171 10.34 16.49 26.25
C ASP A 171 10.34 16.86 24.76
N VAL A 172 11.53 17.03 24.18
CA VAL A 172 11.69 17.30 22.73
C VAL A 172 11.09 16.15 21.91
N LEU A 173 11.42 14.90 22.24
CA LEU A 173 10.88 13.71 21.57
C LEU A 173 9.35 13.66 21.66
N SER A 174 8.77 14.01 22.81
CA SER A 174 7.32 14.00 23.01
C SER A 174 6.63 15.02 22.09
N ILE A 175 7.22 16.21 21.91
CA ILE A 175 6.73 17.24 20.99
C ILE A 175 6.85 16.75 19.54
N GLU A 176 7.98 16.17 19.16
CA GLU A 176 8.19 15.63 17.82
C GLU A 176 7.18 14.53 17.47
N ILE A 177 6.96 13.59 18.39
CA ILE A 177 5.96 12.53 18.24
C ILE A 177 4.56 13.16 18.09
N ALA A 178 4.19 14.14 18.92
CA ALA A 178 2.90 14.82 18.81
C ALA A 178 2.69 15.50 17.46
N LEU A 179 3.73 16.16 16.92
CA LEU A 179 3.70 16.79 15.60
C LEU A 179 3.56 15.75 14.48
N LEU A 180 4.35 14.68 14.50
CA LEU A 180 4.26 13.58 13.52
C LEU A 180 2.87 12.93 13.54
N LEU A 181 2.33 12.70 14.73
CA LEU A 181 0.99 12.20 14.95
C LEU A 181 -0.04 13.16 14.30
N LEU A 182 0.03 14.47 14.54
CA LEU A 182 -0.90 15.42 13.94
C LEU A 182 -0.85 15.39 12.41
N ILE A 183 0.35 15.28 11.82
CA ILE A 183 0.53 15.13 10.37
C ILE A 183 -0.13 13.84 9.87
N ILE A 184 0.07 12.72 10.56
CA ILE A 184 -0.57 11.43 10.26
C ILE A 184 -2.10 11.55 10.29
N LEU A 185 -2.66 12.15 11.34
CA LEU A 185 -4.11 12.36 11.44
C LEU A 185 -4.63 13.20 10.26
N TRP A 186 -3.95 14.30 9.96
CA TRP A 186 -4.30 15.17 8.85
C TRP A 186 -4.27 14.39 7.52
N LEU A 187 -3.27 13.55 7.32
CA LEU A 187 -3.12 12.71 6.14
C LEU A 187 -4.23 11.64 6.03
N SER A 188 -4.62 11.06 7.16
CA SER A 188 -5.72 10.08 7.24
C SER A 188 -7.08 10.64 6.80
N TRP A 189 -7.26 11.97 6.82
CA TRP A 189 -8.47 12.61 6.31
C TRP A 189 -8.52 12.66 4.77
N TYR A 190 -7.37 12.63 4.11
CA TYR A 190 -7.27 12.56 2.65
C TYR A 190 -7.44 11.16 2.08
N ILE A 191 -7.55 10.12 2.93
CA ILE A 191 -7.99 8.79 2.54
C ILE A 191 -9.50 8.87 2.29
N SER A 192 -9.93 8.83 1.03
CA SER A 192 -11.35 8.98 0.69
C SER A 192 -12.19 7.83 1.21
N HIS A 193 -13.44 8.18 1.50
CA HIS A 193 -14.50 7.27 1.93
C HIS A 193 -14.91 6.28 0.83
N VAL A 194 -14.71 6.59 -0.46
CA VAL A 194 -15.34 5.85 -1.57
C VAL A 194 -14.62 4.54 -1.92
N VAL A 195 -13.38 4.34 -1.46
CA VAL A 195 -12.56 3.16 -1.82
C VAL A 195 -12.02 2.45 -0.58
N ASP A 196 -12.49 2.82 0.62
CA ASP A 196 -12.09 2.18 1.87
C ASP A 196 -12.76 0.80 2.07
N ASN A 197 -12.53 -0.13 1.15
CA ASN A 197 -13.22 -1.43 1.13
C ASN A 197 -12.70 -2.44 2.18
N PHE A 198 -11.56 -2.16 2.82
CA PHE A 198 -10.94 -3.05 3.82
C PHE A 198 -10.76 -2.40 5.20
N GLY A 199 -11.50 -1.31 5.47
CA GLY A 199 -11.41 -0.58 6.73
C GLY A 199 -10.00 -0.04 7.00
N LEU A 200 -9.27 0.32 5.95
CA LEU A 200 -7.95 0.90 6.02
C LEU A 200 -8.01 2.25 6.72
N ARG A 201 -8.92 3.14 6.30
CA ARG A 201 -9.11 4.44 6.94
C ARG A 201 -9.50 4.29 8.40
N HIS A 202 -10.43 3.38 8.67
CA HIS A 202 -10.85 3.06 10.04
C HIS A 202 -9.67 2.57 10.89
N SER A 203 -8.81 1.70 10.34
CA SER A 203 -7.60 1.21 11.01
C SER A 203 -6.62 2.33 11.35
N TYR A 204 -6.39 3.28 10.43
CA TYR A 204 -5.51 4.44 10.66
C TYR A 204 -6.12 5.43 11.67
N GLN A 205 -7.42 5.72 11.57
CA GLN A 205 -8.08 6.61 12.51
C GLN A 205 -8.16 6.01 13.92
N GLN A 206 -8.38 4.71 14.04
CA GLN A 206 -8.39 4.03 15.33
C GLN A 206 -7.00 3.92 15.95
N SER A 207 -5.97 3.58 15.17
CA SER A 207 -4.59 3.55 15.68
C SER A 207 -4.17 4.94 16.16
N PHE A 208 -4.51 5.98 15.40
CA PHE A 208 -4.25 7.36 15.77
C PHE A 208 -4.99 7.79 17.04
N ARG A 209 -6.30 7.54 17.15
CA ARG A 209 -7.08 7.86 18.36
C ARG A 209 -6.49 7.15 19.59
N GLY A 210 -6.05 5.90 19.43
CA GLY A 210 -5.35 5.15 20.46
C GLY A 210 -4.03 5.82 20.88
N LEU A 211 -3.17 6.18 19.92
CA LEU A 211 -1.90 6.86 20.19
C LEU A 211 -2.09 8.23 20.84
N LEU A 212 -3.09 9.00 20.40
CA LEU A 212 -3.43 10.28 21.01
C LEU A 212 -3.88 10.10 22.47
N LEU A 213 -4.70 9.08 22.74
CA LEU A 213 -5.12 8.75 24.09
C LEU A 213 -3.93 8.35 24.98
N VAL A 214 -3.00 7.55 24.45
CA VAL A 214 -1.75 7.19 25.15
C VAL A 214 -0.94 8.45 25.46
N LEU A 215 -0.77 9.36 24.49
CA LEU A 215 -0.03 10.61 24.69
C LEU A 215 -0.68 11.54 25.72
N ILE A 216 -2.02 11.68 25.68
CA ILE A 216 -2.78 12.43 26.68
C ILE A 216 -2.59 11.82 28.07
N LEU A 217 -2.62 10.49 28.18
CA LEU A 217 -2.45 9.80 29.46
C LEU A 217 -1.03 10.00 30.01
N VAL A 218 -0.01 9.91 29.16
CA VAL A 218 1.40 10.24 29.52
C VAL A 218 1.53 11.67 30.00
N ALA A 219 0.95 12.64 29.28
CA ALA A 219 0.97 14.04 29.68
C ALA A 219 0.25 14.27 31.02
N LEU A 220 -0.92 13.64 31.23
CA LEU A 220 -1.67 13.73 32.47
C LEU A 220 -0.87 13.14 33.65
N MET A 221 -0.24 11.98 33.47
CA MET A 221 0.58 11.37 34.54
C MET A 221 1.77 12.24 34.90
N ARG A 222 2.45 12.84 33.91
CA ARG A 222 3.55 13.79 34.17
C ARG A 222 3.07 15.02 34.94
N LEU A 223 1.90 15.56 34.58
CA LEU A 223 1.31 16.70 35.28
C LEU A 223 0.94 16.34 36.73
N VAL A 224 0.37 15.16 36.95
CA VAL A 224 0.05 14.66 38.29
C VAL A 224 1.33 14.45 39.11
N ALA A 225 2.37 13.84 38.53
CA ALA A 225 3.66 13.66 39.20
C ALA A 225 4.26 15.01 39.64
N LEU A 226 4.23 16.01 38.75
CA LEU A 226 4.70 17.37 39.02
C LEU A 226 3.92 18.07 40.15
N TYR A 227 2.59 17.92 40.17
CA TYR A 227 1.75 18.61 41.16
C TYR A 227 1.71 17.91 42.52
N THR A 228 1.82 16.58 42.53
CA THR A 228 1.71 15.76 43.76
C THR A 228 3.06 15.35 44.35
N ASN A 229 4.18 15.62 43.68
CA ASN A 229 5.51 15.10 44.00
C ASN A 229 5.50 13.59 44.25
N SER A 230 4.68 12.84 43.50
CA SER A 230 4.55 11.40 43.67
C SER A 230 5.57 10.64 42.81
N THR A 231 6.28 9.69 43.42
CA THR A 231 7.23 8.79 42.73
C THR A 231 6.55 7.58 42.09
N ILE A 232 5.25 7.38 42.35
CA ILE A 232 4.48 6.23 41.90
C ILE A 232 4.61 5.96 40.39
N PRO A 233 4.56 6.97 39.49
CA PRO A 233 4.69 6.71 38.05
C PRO A 233 6.07 6.17 37.65
N GLU A 234 7.12 6.55 38.37
CA GLU A 234 8.49 6.09 38.14
C GLU A 234 8.71 4.69 38.72
N ASP A 235 8.17 4.45 39.91
CA ASP A 235 8.24 3.16 40.62
C ASP A 235 7.56 2.01 39.84
N LEU A 236 6.50 2.32 39.08
CA LEU A 236 5.81 1.38 38.18
C LEU A 236 6.30 1.45 36.73
N HIS A 237 7.31 2.26 36.42
CA HIS A 237 7.82 2.47 35.07
C HIS A 237 6.73 2.86 34.04
N LEU A 238 5.70 3.58 34.47
CA LEU A 238 4.52 3.91 33.66
C LEU A 238 4.88 4.65 32.36
N PRO A 239 5.77 5.67 32.34
CA PRO A 239 6.10 6.37 31.09
C PRO A 239 6.62 5.43 29.99
N ARG A 240 7.48 4.49 30.38
CA ARG A 240 8.04 3.49 29.47
C ARG A 240 7.00 2.45 29.06
N PHE A 241 6.10 2.07 29.97
CA PHE A 241 4.97 1.17 29.67
C PHE A 241 4.02 1.80 28.63
N PHE A 242 3.69 3.09 28.76
CA PHE A 242 2.81 3.72 27.78
C PHE A 242 3.49 3.92 26.42
N SER A 243 4.80 4.15 26.38
CA SER A 243 5.53 4.27 25.11
C SER A 243 5.62 2.93 24.36
N THR A 244 5.89 1.83 25.07
CA THR A 244 5.85 0.47 24.51
C THR A 244 4.43 0.10 24.09
N LEU A 245 3.42 0.36 24.91
CA LEU A 245 2.01 0.17 24.56
C LEU A 245 1.65 0.88 23.25
N GLY A 246 2.08 2.15 23.07
CA GLY A 246 1.88 2.88 21.82
C GLY A 246 2.47 2.16 20.59
N ALA A 247 3.69 1.63 20.71
CA ALA A 247 4.31 0.82 19.66
C ALA A 247 3.52 -0.48 19.40
N GLN A 248 3.06 -1.17 20.45
CA GLN A 248 2.22 -2.37 20.31
C GLN A 248 0.90 -2.07 19.61
N PHE A 249 0.27 -0.93 19.90
CA PHE A 249 -0.96 -0.47 19.26
C PHE A 249 -0.79 -0.33 17.74
N LEU A 250 0.31 0.26 17.28
CA LEU A 250 0.63 0.36 15.86
C LEU A 250 0.75 -1.02 15.20
N VAL A 251 1.50 -1.93 15.82
CA VAL A 251 1.66 -3.31 15.30
C VAL A 251 0.32 -4.05 15.29
N TYR A 252 -0.50 -3.87 16.32
CA TYR A 252 -1.81 -4.50 16.42
C TYR A 252 -2.75 -4.08 15.26
N PHE A 253 -2.90 -2.78 15.02
CA PHE A 253 -3.80 -2.27 13.99
C PHE A 253 -3.28 -2.50 12.56
N HIS A 254 -1.96 -2.40 12.33
CA HIS A 254 -1.40 -2.46 10.98
C HIS A 254 -0.96 -3.87 10.55
N ILE A 255 -0.71 -4.79 11.48
CA ILE A 255 -0.29 -6.17 11.19
C ILE A 255 -1.32 -7.20 11.68
N TYR A 256 -1.63 -7.21 12.98
CA TYR A 256 -2.48 -8.26 13.56
C TYR A 256 -3.92 -8.22 13.03
N LEU A 257 -4.56 -7.04 13.02
CA LEU A 257 -5.95 -6.90 12.59
C LEU A 257 -6.17 -7.33 11.12
N PRO A 258 -5.30 -6.97 10.15
CA PRO A 258 -5.36 -7.51 8.77
C PRO A 258 -5.14 -9.02 8.67
N VAL A 259 -4.25 -9.59 9.49
CA VAL A 259 -4.03 -11.05 9.50
C VAL A 259 -5.27 -11.76 10.03
N ARG A 260 -5.91 -11.23 11.07
CA ARG A 260 -7.16 -11.76 11.62
C ARG A 260 -8.30 -11.64 10.60
N SER A 261 -8.44 -10.49 9.95
CA SER A 261 -9.50 -10.30 8.95
C SER A 261 -9.33 -11.25 7.77
N MET A 262 -8.10 -11.49 7.31
CA MET A 262 -7.79 -12.51 6.31
C MET A 262 -8.25 -13.90 6.74
N GLN A 263 -8.01 -14.32 7.98
CA GLN A 263 -8.44 -15.65 8.46
C GLN A 263 -9.97 -15.78 8.45
N THR A 264 -10.69 -14.75 8.90
CA THR A 264 -12.16 -14.74 8.90
C THR A 264 -12.75 -14.68 7.50
N SER A 265 -12.15 -13.90 6.58
CA SER A 265 -12.57 -13.81 5.19
C SER A 265 -12.21 -15.07 4.39
N GLY A 266 -11.05 -15.68 4.67
CA GLY A 266 -10.62 -16.94 4.08
C GLY A 266 -11.61 -18.06 4.39
N GLN A 267 -12.11 -18.14 5.63
CA GLN A 267 -13.16 -19.08 6.02
C GLN A 267 -14.48 -18.86 5.26
N LEU A 268 -14.88 -17.61 5.03
CA LEU A 268 -16.07 -17.26 4.25
C LEU A 268 -15.92 -17.58 2.75
N ILE A 269 -14.73 -17.36 2.17
CA ILE A 269 -14.44 -17.67 0.76
C ILE A 269 -14.34 -19.20 0.55
N THR A 270 -13.80 -19.95 1.51
CA THR A 270 -13.80 -21.43 1.45
C THR A 270 -15.17 -22.07 1.68
N ARG A 271 -16.12 -21.34 2.30
CA ARG A 271 -17.51 -21.80 2.48
C ARG A 271 -18.42 -21.51 1.29
N ARG A 272 -18.00 -20.67 0.33
CA ARG A 272 -18.65 -20.69 -0.97
C ARG A 272 -18.33 -22.04 -1.59
N PRO A 273 -19.34 -22.81 -2.05
CA PRO A 273 -19.04 -24.04 -2.75
C PRO A 273 -18.08 -23.66 -3.87
N ARG A 274 -16.88 -24.24 -3.85
CA ARG A 274 -16.07 -24.35 -5.05
C ARG A 274 -17.01 -24.98 -6.07
N SER A 275 -17.67 -24.15 -6.88
CA SER A 275 -18.33 -24.62 -8.08
C SER A 275 -17.24 -25.39 -8.80
N SER A 276 -17.41 -26.70 -8.89
CA SER A 276 -16.50 -27.65 -9.50
C SER A 276 -16.36 -27.44 -11.00
N SER A 277 -16.75 -26.28 -11.54
CA SER A 277 -16.42 -25.88 -12.90
C SER A 277 -14.95 -25.45 -12.97
N ARG A 278 -14.05 -26.43 -12.84
CA ARG A 278 -12.71 -26.38 -13.43
C ARG A 278 -12.86 -26.32 -14.94
N VAL A 279 -13.19 -25.15 -15.45
CA VAL A 279 -12.88 -24.77 -16.83
C VAL A 279 -11.90 -23.62 -16.70
N HIS A 280 -10.67 -23.94 -16.27
CA HIS A 280 -9.54 -23.07 -16.57
C HIS A 280 -9.28 -23.23 -18.07
N PRO A 281 -9.34 -22.16 -18.87
CA PRO A 281 -8.92 -22.23 -20.26
C PRO A 281 -7.41 -22.50 -20.26
N ASN A 282 -6.98 -23.62 -20.83
CA ASN A 282 -5.55 -23.95 -20.91
C ASN A 282 -4.80 -23.08 -21.93
N ASN A 283 -5.50 -22.31 -22.77
CA ASN A 283 -4.89 -21.48 -23.80
C ASN A 283 -5.06 -19.98 -23.50
N LEU A 284 -3.94 -19.26 -23.41
CA LEU A 284 -3.91 -17.83 -23.08
C LEU A 284 -4.61 -16.99 -24.17
N GLU A 285 -4.55 -17.43 -25.43
CA GLU A 285 -5.17 -16.74 -26.56
C GLU A 285 -6.70 -16.79 -26.52
N GLU A 286 -7.27 -17.95 -26.16
CA GLU A 286 -8.72 -18.11 -25.93
C GLU A 286 -9.21 -17.16 -24.82
N GLN A 287 -8.43 -17.03 -23.74
CA GLN A 287 -8.77 -16.10 -22.63
C GLN A 287 -8.77 -14.65 -23.09
N LYS A 288 -7.82 -14.25 -23.92
CA LYS A 288 -7.75 -12.89 -24.47
C LYS A 288 -8.95 -12.60 -25.36
N ALA A 289 -9.30 -13.50 -26.27
CA ALA A 289 -10.42 -13.31 -27.19
C ALA A 289 -11.76 -13.17 -26.45
N ILE A 290 -12.01 -14.05 -25.47
CA ILE A 290 -13.22 -13.97 -24.63
C ILE A 290 -13.23 -12.68 -23.81
N LEU A 291 -12.09 -12.30 -23.23
CA LEU A 291 -11.99 -11.06 -22.46
C LEU A 291 -12.21 -9.83 -23.32
N GLU A 292 -11.66 -9.80 -24.54
CA GLU A 292 -11.84 -8.72 -25.50
C GLU A 292 -13.31 -8.54 -25.89
N LYS A 293 -14.00 -9.65 -26.24
CA LYS A 293 -15.45 -9.65 -26.47
C LYS A 293 -16.23 -9.16 -25.25
N PHE A 294 -15.85 -9.59 -24.05
CA PHE A 294 -16.48 -9.15 -22.81
C PHE A 294 -16.32 -7.65 -22.57
N LEU A 295 -15.10 -7.12 -22.74
CA LEU A 295 -14.78 -5.71 -22.54
C LEU A 295 -15.32 -4.78 -23.64
N SER A 296 -15.65 -5.30 -24.82
CA SER A 296 -16.31 -4.51 -25.87
C SER A 296 -17.75 -4.13 -25.54
N GLN A 297 -18.39 -4.80 -24.58
CA GLN A 297 -19.75 -4.47 -24.15
C GLN A 297 -19.72 -3.45 -23.00
N ASP A 298 -20.41 -2.32 -23.16
CA ASP A 298 -20.36 -1.20 -22.20
C ASP A 298 -20.76 -1.57 -20.78
N HIS A 299 -21.76 -2.44 -20.61
CA HIS A 299 -22.21 -2.91 -19.30
C HIS A 299 -21.11 -3.68 -18.57
N PHE A 300 -20.52 -4.66 -19.25
CA PHE A 300 -19.45 -5.50 -18.72
C PHE A 300 -18.16 -4.72 -18.50
N PHE A 301 -17.84 -3.78 -19.39
CA PHE A 301 -16.74 -2.84 -19.20
C PHE A 301 -16.92 -2.02 -17.92
N LYS A 302 -18.13 -1.50 -17.65
CA LYS A 302 -18.40 -0.72 -16.43
C LYS A 302 -18.28 -1.57 -15.16
N SER A 303 -18.72 -2.83 -15.19
CA SER A 303 -18.53 -3.78 -14.09
C SER A 303 -17.05 -4.07 -13.83
N PHE A 304 -16.28 -4.35 -14.90
CA PHE A 304 -14.86 -4.60 -14.83
C PHE A 304 -14.08 -3.35 -14.40
N LEU A 305 -14.48 -2.15 -14.85
CA LEU A 305 -13.89 -0.87 -14.44
C LEU A 305 -14.15 -0.60 -12.95
N THR A 306 -15.35 -0.94 -12.47
CA THR A 306 -15.67 -0.84 -11.05
C THR A 306 -14.75 -1.76 -10.25
N PHE A 307 -14.52 -2.99 -10.69
CA PHE A 307 -13.54 -3.89 -10.07
C PHE A 307 -12.09 -3.36 -10.18
N ALA A 308 -11.69 -2.86 -11.34
CA ALA A 308 -10.37 -2.27 -11.57
C ALA A 308 -10.08 -1.10 -10.61
N ARG A 309 -11.12 -0.30 -10.29
CA ARG A 309 -11.08 0.73 -9.25
C ARG A 309 -10.79 0.13 -7.87
N HIS A 310 -11.43 -0.99 -7.54
CA HIS A 310 -11.21 -1.67 -6.25
C HIS A 310 -9.77 -2.22 -6.16
N GLU A 311 -9.17 -2.61 -7.28
CA GLU A 311 -7.79 -3.13 -7.36
C GLU A 311 -6.71 -2.07 -7.60
N TYR A 312 -7.06 -0.78 -7.61
CA TYR A 312 -6.17 0.34 -7.95
C TYR A 312 -5.39 0.13 -9.27
N SER A 313 -5.98 -0.57 -10.23
CA SER A 313 -5.35 -0.96 -11.50
C SER A 313 -6.25 -0.53 -12.66
N ILE A 314 -6.45 0.78 -12.80
CA ILE A 314 -7.46 1.37 -13.68
C ILE A 314 -6.84 1.72 -15.04
N GLU A 315 -5.58 2.15 -15.02
CA GLU A 315 -4.80 2.63 -16.15
C GLU A 315 -4.81 1.65 -17.32
N PRO A 316 -4.58 0.33 -17.13
CA PRO A 316 -4.56 -0.63 -18.23
C PRO A 316 -5.93 -0.79 -18.90
N LEU A 317 -7.02 -0.71 -18.12
CA LEU A 317 -8.37 -0.86 -18.66
C LEU A 317 -8.82 0.39 -19.42
N LEU A 318 -8.48 1.58 -18.92
CA LEU A 318 -8.74 2.84 -19.62
C LEU A 318 -7.90 2.97 -20.88
N ALA A 319 -6.63 2.54 -20.85
CA ALA A 319 -5.77 2.50 -22.03
C ALA A 319 -6.34 1.56 -23.10
N PHE A 320 -6.92 0.42 -22.69
CA PHE A 320 -7.61 -0.49 -23.61
C PHE A 320 -8.83 0.18 -24.27
N LYS A 321 -9.64 0.90 -23.49
CA LYS A 321 -10.79 1.66 -24.04
C LYS A 321 -10.36 2.77 -25.00
N ALA A 322 -9.31 3.52 -24.68
CA ALA A 322 -8.77 4.56 -25.56
C ALA A 322 -8.27 3.95 -26.89
N LEU A 323 -7.68 2.75 -26.84
CA LEU A 323 -7.26 2.01 -28.03
C LEU A 323 -8.43 1.52 -28.88
N LEU A 324 -9.52 1.03 -28.25
CA LEU A 324 -10.75 0.68 -28.98
C LEU A 324 -11.36 1.91 -29.67
N GLN A 325 -11.37 3.07 -29.02
CA GLN A 325 -11.84 4.32 -29.61
C GLN A 325 -10.98 4.76 -30.80
N TYR A 326 -9.65 4.63 -30.69
CA TYR A 326 -8.74 4.88 -31.81
C TYR A 326 -9.01 3.95 -33.00
N ASN A 327 -9.19 2.65 -32.73
CA ASN A 327 -9.46 1.66 -33.78
C ASN A 327 -10.82 1.88 -34.46
N ALA A 328 -11.80 2.46 -33.77
CA ALA A 328 -13.10 2.81 -34.32
C ALA A 328 -13.12 4.13 -35.13
N GLY A 329 -12.16 5.03 -34.90
CA GLY A 329 -12.05 6.33 -35.59
C GLY A 329 -11.27 6.29 -36.90
N ASP A 330 -10.91 7.48 -37.42
CA ASP A 330 -10.25 7.67 -38.74
C ASP A 330 -8.75 7.30 -38.78
N ARG A 331 -8.19 6.82 -37.65
CA ARG A 331 -6.81 6.31 -37.50
C ARG A 331 -5.74 7.23 -38.10
N THR A 332 -5.83 8.52 -37.79
CA THR A 332 -4.83 9.49 -38.24
C THR A 332 -3.52 9.31 -37.47
N VAL A 333 -2.41 9.82 -38.03
CA VAL A 333 -1.12 9.85 -37.33
C VAL A 333 -1.18 10.79 -36.12
N ASP A 334 -1.94 11.89 -36.20
CA ASP A 334 -2.13 12.81 -35.08
C ASP A 334 -2.87 12.14 -33.90
N ASP A 335 -3.92 11.36 -34.18
CA ASP A 335 -4.61 10.56 -33.16
C ASP A 335 -3.69 9.49 -32.55
N ALA A 336 -2.78 8.91 -33.35
CA ALA A 336 -1.79 7.96 -32.85
C ALA A 336 -0.76 8.63 -31.92
N ILE A 337 -0.35 9.87 -32.24
CA ILE A 337 0.49 10.69 -31.36
C ILE A 337 -0.25 11.00 -30.06
N GLN A 338 -1.52 11.40 -30.12
CA GLN A 338 -2.32 11.65 -28.93
C GLN A 338 -2.46 10.39 -28.06
N LEU A 339 -2.74 9.22 -28.66
CA LEU A 339 -2.87 7.97 -27.92
C LEU A 339 -1.55 7.55 -27.25
N THR A 340 -0.42 7.69 -27.95
CA THR A 340 0.90 7.40 -27.36
C THR A 340 1.27 8.37 -26.24
N GLN A 341 0.94 9.65 -26.39
CA GLN A 341 1.08 10.65 -25.32
C GLN A 341 0.19 10.34 -24.11
N LEU A 342 -0.98 9.74 -24.33
CA LEU A 342 -1.91 9.38 -23.26
C LEU A 342 -1.50 8.10 -22.51
N CYS A 343 -0.95 7.10 -23.20
CA CYS A 343 -0.80 5.74 -22.67
C CYS A 343 0.64 5.20 -22.57
N MET A 344 1.61 5.79 -23.28
CA MET A 344 2.96 5.22 -23.44
C MET A 344 4.09 6.14 -22.96
N VAL A 345 3.97 7.45 -23.14
CA VAL A 345 5.00 8.41 -22.73
C VAL A 345 5.27 8.28 -21.21
N PRO A 346 6.54 8.37 -20.74
CA PRO A 346 6.83 8.38 -19.32
C PRO A 346 5.99 9.45 -18.59
N HIS A 347 5.34 9.07 -17.49
CA HIS A 347 4.44 9.96 -16.73
C HIS A 347 3.17 10.43 -17.46
N CYS A 348 2.71 9.73 -18.50
CA CYS A 348 1.44 9.99 -19.19
C CYS A 348 0.19 9.70 -18.33
N GLU A 349 -0.99 10.23 -18.67
CA GLU A 349 -2.19 10.05 -17.83
C GLU A 349 -2.52 8.58 -17.54
N LEU A 350 -2.48 7.71 -18.56
CA LEU A 350 -2.79 6.28 -18.47
C LEU A 350 -1.52 5.42 -18.51
N GLU A 351 -0.53 5.79 -17.72
CA GLU A 351 0.74 5.06 -17.65
C GLU A 351 0.53 3.62 -17.18
N SER A 352 0.84 2.69 -18.07
CA SER A 352 0.84 1.26 -17.80
C SER A 352 2.26 0.71 -17.91
N GLU A 353 2.57 -0.36 -17.17
CA GLU A 353 3.87 -1.06 -17.27
C GLU A 353 4.13 -1.56 -18.71
N VAL A 354 3.06 -1.94 -19.42
CA VAL A 354 3.10 -2.32 -20.83
C VAL A 354 3.47 -1.12 -21.71
N GLY A 355 2.88 0.05 -21.46
CA GLY A 355 3.15 1.29 -22.19
C GLY A 355 4.60 1.74 -22.05
N LYS A 356 5.14 1.76 -20.82
CA LYS A 356 6.56 2.09 -20.55
C LYS A 356 7.53 1.21 -21.34
N LYS A 357 7.26 -0.10 -21.37
CA LYS A 357 8.12 -1.07 -22.06
C LYS A 357 8.11 -0.88 -23.57
N LEU A 358 6.95 -0.52 -24.14
CA LEU A 358 6.76 -0.41 -25.59
C LEU A 358 7.01 1.02 -26.11
N TRP A 359 7.14 2.02 -25.24
CA TRP A 359 7.36 3.42 -25.59
C TRP A 359 8.51 3.64 -26.60
N PRO A 360 9.73 3.10 -26.40
CA PRO A 360 10.83 3.35 -27.35
C PRO A 360 10.49 2.88 -28.77
N ILE A 361 9.87 1.70 -28.89
CA ILE A 361 9.50 1.09 -30.16
C ILE A 361 8.43 1.92 -30.88
N TYR A 362 7.43 2.40 -30.15
CA TYR A 362 6.36 3.22 -30.73
C TYR A 362 6.82 4.64 -31.06
N ASN A 363 7.74 5.20 -30.28
CA ASN A 363 8.37 6.49 -30.58
C ASN A 363 9.13 6.42 -31.92
N ASP A 364 9.90 5.36 -32.15
CA ASP A 364 10.63 5.17 -33.41
C ASP A 364 9.67 4.97 -34.60
N LYS A 365 8.59 4.20 -34.42
CA LYS A 365 7.55 4.01 -35.44
C LYS A 365 6.80 5.30 -35.79
N LEU A 366 6.52 6.15 -34.79
CA LEU A 366 5.89 7.46 -35.01
C LEU A 366 6.85 8.42 -35.73
N ASN A 367 8.13 8.44 -35.33
CA ASN A 367 9.14 9.25 -36.00
C ASN A 367 9.32 8.84 -37.47
N ALA A 368 9.32 7.54 -37.76
CA ALA A 368 9.35 7.02 -39.13
C ALA A 368 8.11 7.46 -39.94
N SER A 369 6.91 7.35 -39.35
CA SER A 369 5.66 7.74 -40.00
C SER A 369 5.56 9.25 -40.26
N ARG A 370 6.15 10.06 -39.37
CA ARG A 370 6.26 11.52 -39.51
C ARG A 370 7.24 11.89 -40.62
N ASN A 371 8.38 11.21 -40.68
CA ASN A 371 9.38 11.42 -41.72
C ASN A 371 8.87 11.04 -43.11
N SER A 372 8.01 10.01 -43.19
CA SER A 372 7.35 9.60 -44.43
C SER A 372 6.13 10.46 -44.80
N LYS A 373 5.77 11.49 -44.00
CA LYS A 373 4.57 12.34 -44.17
C LYS A 373 3.28 11.53 -44.40
N ALA A 374 3.16 10.36 -43.75
CA ALA A 374 1.97 9.54 -43.87
C ALA A 374 0.80 10.21 -43.15
N TYR A 375 -0.36 10.30 -43.80
CA TYR A 375 -1.57 10.88 -43.18
C TYR A 375 -2.29 9.87 -42.26
N LYS A 376 -2.27 8.59 -42.63
CA LYS A 376 -2.91 7.49 -41.88
C LYS A 376 -1.86 6.55 -41.30
N ALA A 377 -2.12 6.07 -40.08
CA ALA A 377 -1.32 5.02 -39.50
C ALA A 377 -1.70 3.64 -40.09
N PRO A 378 -0.79 2.66 -40.09
CA PRO A 378 -1.09 1.28 -40.46
C PRO A 378 -2.27 0.70 -39.66
N ILE A 379 -3.09 -0.12 -40.32
CA ILE A 379 -4.31 -0.74 -39.75
C ILE A 379 -4.04 -1.48 -38.43
N ASN A 380 -2.86 -2.10 -38.29
CA ASN A 380 -2.46 -2.88 -37.10
C ASN A 380 -1.36 -2.19 -36.27
N PHE A 381 -1.25 -0.87 -36.33
CA PHE A 381 -0.16 -0.12 -35.68
C PHE A 381 -0.04 -0.45 -34.17
N PHE A 382 -1.17 -0.45 -33.44
CA PHE A 382 -1.21 -0.72 -32.00
C PHE A 382 -1.50 -2.18 -31.62
N HIS A 383 -1.52 -3.12 -32.57
CA HIS A 383 -1.87 -4.53 -32.28
C HIS A 383 -0.97 -5.17 -31.21
N THR A 384 0.35 -4.93 -31.29
CA THR A 384 1.30 -5.44 -30.28
C THR A 384 1.02 -4.88 -28.88
N PHE A 385 0.66 -3.60 -28.79
CA PHE A 385 0.31 -2.97 -27.53
C PHE A 385 -1.01 -3.53 -26.98
N GLN A 386 -2.04 -3.68 -27.81
CA GLN A 386 -3.33 -4.30 -27.45
C GLN A 386 -3.16 -5.72 -26.90
N GLN A 387 -2.40 -6.56 -27.60
CA GLN A 387 -2.13 -7.94 -27.18
C GLN A 387 -1.34 -8.02 -25.87
N ALA A 388 -0.35 -7.15 -25.69
CA ALA A 388 0.43 -7.10 -24.45
C ALA A 388 -0.41 -6.61 -23.26
N LEU A 389 -1.31 -5.65 -23.50
CA LEU A 389 -2.24 -5.12 -22.50
C LEU A 389 -3.26 -6.18 -22.06
N LEU A 390 -3.89 -6.88 -23.00
CA LEU A 390 -4.80 -7.99 -22.71
C LEU A 390 -4.08 -9.12 -21.96
N THR A 391 -2.85 -9.46 -22.35
CA THR A 391 -2.05 -10.45 -21.62
C THR A 391 -1.86 -10.08 -20.15
N TRP A 392 -1.59 -8.80 -19.89
CA TRP A 392 -1.40 -8.30 -18.55
C TRP A 392 -2.70 -8.35 -17.74
N ILE A 393 -3.82 -7.89 -18.31
CA ILE A 393 -5.14 -7.91 -17.65
C ILE A 393 -5.56 -9.35 -17.31
N VAL A 394 -5.35 -10.29 -18.23
CA VAL A 394 -5.63 -11.72 -18.01
C VAL A 394 -4.82 -12.28 -16.84
N LYS A 395 -3.51 -11.99 -16.78
CA LYS A 395 -2.63 -12.55 -15.75
C LYS A 395 -2.85 -11.93 -14.37
N GLU A 396 -3.00 -10.61 -14.30
CA GLU A 396 -2.98 -9.86 -13.04
C GLU A 396 -4.38 -9.55 -12.48
N MET A 397 -5.39 -9.38 -13.34
CA MET A 397 -6.72 -8.92 -12.91
C MET A 397 -7.81 -9.98 -13.06
N LEU A 398 -7.80 -10.75 -14.15
CA LEU A 398 -8.92 -11.62 -14.49
C LEU A 398 -9.16 -12.73 -13.47
N SER A 399 -8.09 -13.32 -12.94
CA SER A 399 -8.16 -14.37 -11.92
C SER A 399 -8.85 -13.88 -10.64
N ASN A 400 -8.57 -12.65 -10.23
CA ASN A 400 -9.17 -12.01 -9.07
C ASN A 400 -10.60 -11.54 -9.37
N TYR A 401 -10.83 -11.01 -10.57
CA TYR A 401 -12.17 -10.59 -11.00
C TYR A 401 -13.15 -11.74 -11.00
N ALA A 402 -12.78 -12.89 -11.58
CA ALA A 402 -13.63 -14.08 -11.66
C ALA A 402 -14.04 -14.64 -10.28
N GLN A 403 -13.28 -14.34 -9.22
CA GLN A 403 -13.59 -14.73 -7.84
C GLN A 403 -14.41 -13.66 -7.09
N HIS A 404 -14.44 -12.43 -7.60
CA HIS A 404 -15.16 -11.31 -7.04
C HIS A 404 -16.68 -11.42 -7.33
N PRO A 405 -17.58 -10.94 -6.45
CA PRO A 405 -19.03 -10.92 -6.73
C PRO A 405 -19.39 -10.21 -8.04
N LEU A 406 -18.60 -9.21 -8.46
CA LEU A 406 -18.79 -8.52 -9.75
C LEU A 406 -18.40 -9.38 -10.97
N GLY A 407 -17.59 -10.42 -10.81
CA GLY A 407 -17.12 -11.29 -11.90
C GLY A 407 -17.95 -12.55 -12.11
N VAL A 408 -19.06 -12.71 -11.39
CA VAL A 408 -20.01 -13.83 -11.63
C VAL A 408 -20.54 -13.79 -13.06
N GLU A 409 -20.77 -12.58 -13.60
CA GLU A 409 -21.20 -12.37 -14.98
C GLU A 409 -20.15 -12.81 -15.99
N TYR A 410 -18.86 -12.58 -15.71
CA TYR A 410 -17.77 -13.05 -16.57
C TYR A 410 -17.72 -14.58 -16.64
N ALA A 411 -17.89 -15.27 -15.50
CA ALA A 411 -17.93 -16.73 -15.49
C ALA A 411 -19.13 -17.30 -16.27
N ALA A 412 -20.27 -16.59 -16.29
CA ALA A 412 -21.41 -16.97 -17.12
C ALA A 412 -21.15 -16.71 -18.60
N PHE A 413 -20.62 -15.53 -18.94
CA PHE A 413 -20.29 -15.13 -20.30
C PHE A 413 -19.24 -16.04 -20.94
N ALA A 414 -18.13 -16.31 -20.25
CA ALA A 414 -17.07 -17.18 -20.75
C ALA A 414 -17.55 -18.62 -20.99
N ARG A 415 -18.50 -19.12 -20.18
CA ARG A 415 -19.13 -20.42 -20.42
C ARG A 415 -19.99 -20.44 -21.67
N LYS A 416 -20.77 -19.38 -21.90
CA LYS A 416 -21.62 -19.23 -23.08
C LYS A 416 -20.81 -19.15 -24.36
N GLU A 417 -19.80 -18.28 -24.41
CA GLU A 417 -18.91 -18.15 -25.58
C GLU A 417 -18.22 -19.49 -25.89
N LYS A 418 -17.69 -20.19 -24.88
CA LYS A 418 -17.06 -21.49 -25.10
C LYS A 418 -18.04 -22.56 -25.60
N SER A 419 -19.29 -22.53 -25.15
CA SER A 419 -20.32 -23.45 -25.67
C SER A 419 -20.70 -23.12 -27.11
N MET A 420 -20.70 -21.84 -27.49
CA MET A 420 -20.96 -21.40 -28.86
C MET A 420 -19.80 -21.76 -29.78
N ASP A 421 -18.55 -21.45 -29.42
CA ASP A 421 -17.37 -21.80 -30.22
C ASP A 421 -17.28 -23.33 -30.47
N ARG A 422 -17.65 -24.15 -29.48
CA ARG A 422 -17.71 -25.61 -29.63
C ARG A 422 -18.85 -26.07 -30.54
N LEU A 423 -20.00 -25.39 -30.49
CA LEU A 423 -21.13 -25.67 -31.36
C LEU A 423 -20.77 -25.32 -32.80
N ASP A 424 -20.11 -24.18 -33.02
CA ASP A 424 -19.68 -23.72 -34.34
C ASP A 424 -18.64 -24.67 -34.96
N ILE A 425 -17.72 -25.22 -34.16
CA ILE A 425 -16.81 -26.28 -34.62
C ILE A 425 -17.57 -27.54 -35.04
N VAL A 426 -18.59 -27.94 -34.27
CA VAL A 426 -19.39 -29.13 -34.61
C VAL A 426 -20.21 -28.88 -35.87
N LEU A 427 -20.80 -27.69 -36.03
CA LEU A 427 -21.55 -27.31 -37.23
C LEU A 427 -20.65 -27.29 -38.47
N ALA A 428 -19.46 -26.68 -38.36
CA ALA A 428 -18.48 -26.69 -39.46
C ALA A 428 -18.07 -28.12 -39.85
N CYS A 429 -17.86 -29.01 -38.88
CA CYS A 429 -17.56 -30.41 -39.16
C CYS A 429 -18.73 -31.20 -39.77
N VAL A 430 -19.97 -30.75 -39.60
CA VAL A 430 -21.16 -31.36 -40.24
C VAL A 430 -21.34 -30.82 -41.66
N GLU A 431 -21.16 -29.51 -41.85
CA GLU A 431 -21.19 -28.88 -43.18
C GLU A 431 -20.08 -29.41 -44.10
N ASP A 432 -18.87 -29.65 -43.58
CA ASP A 432 -17.76 -30.26 -44.34
C ASP A 432 -18.03 -31.72 -44.76
N VAL A 433 -18.98 -32.42 -44.12
CA VAL A 433 -19.36 -33.80 -44.43
C VAL A 433 -20.48 -33.86 -45.47
N ASP A 434 -21.35 -32.84 -45.54
CA ASP A 434 -22.42 -32.76 -46.53
C ASP A 434 -21.92 -32.29 -47.92
N ASP A 435 -20.74 -31.66 -47.98
CA ASP A 435 -20.05 -31.22 -49.22
C ASP A 435 -19.08 -32.27 -49.82
N SER A 436 -18.93 -33.44 -49.19
CA SER A 436 -18.10 -34.58 -49.65
C SER A 436 -18.93 -35.77 -50.10
#